data_AF-A0A6G6WDL5-F1
#
_entry.id   AF-A0A6G6WDL5-F1
#
_cell.length_a   1.000
_cell.length_b   1.000
_cell.length_c   1.000
_cell.angle_alpha   90.00
_cell.angle_beta   90.00
_cell.angle_gamma   90.00
#
_symmetry.space_group_name_H-M   'P 1'
#
loop_
_entity.id
_entity.type
_entity.pdbx_description
1 polymer ?
#
loop_
_entity_poly.entity_id
_entity_poly.type
_entity_poly.pdbx_seq_one_letter_code
_entity_poly.pdbx_strand_id
1 'polypeptide(L)'
;MPSIRTAVVAAIVAVLGLGLLSGCGDDEGSAQGTGDYCADLDAVQKDLSSASGGELGDLEGILGKLETLKDEAPQAIADDWDTLYTAYETIVKTYRDAGFSADDMAAVQNGQVPDGVDQQALLAVSSKIAEIGKDPALQSAVSDIQKHAKDECGLTLQ
;
A
#
# COMPACT_ATOMS: atom_id res chain seq x y z
N MET A 1 49.66 -32.01 49.68
CA MET A 1 49.51 -32.59 48.33
C MET A 1 49.74 -31.49 47.31
N PRO A 2 50.77 -31.57 46.46
CA PRO A 2 51.04 -30.57 45.42
C PRO A 2 50.33 -30.94 44.10
N SER A 3 49.96 -29.94 43.30
CA SER A 3 49.88 -29.95 41.82
C SER A 3 49.27 -28.59 41.39
N ILE A 4 50.07 -27.62 40.93
CA ILE A 4 50.49 -27.39 39.54
C ILE A 4 49.33 -26.91 38.64
N ARG A 5 49.32 -25.58 38.45
CA ARG A 5 49.14 -24.80 37.21
C ARG A 5 48.44 -25.49 36.02
N THR A 6 47.29 -24.93 35.64
CA THR A 6 46.95 -24.74 34.22
C THR A 6 46.20 -23.42 34.05
N ALA A 7 46.85 -22.46 33.39
CA ALA A 7 46.17 -21.33 32.79
C ALA A 7 45.66 -21.77 31.41
N VAL A 8 44.37 -21.55 31.13
CA VAL A 8 43.87 -21.44 29.76
C VAL A 8 42.96 -20.22 29.71
N VAL A 9 43.44 -19.21 29.02
CA VAL A 9 42.67 -18.07 28.53
C VAL A 9 41.81 -18.57 27.36
N ALA A 10 40.51 -18.31 27.39
CA ALA A 10 39.67 -18.34 26.20
C ALA A 10 38.66 -17.19 26.28
N ALA A 11 39.07 -16.04 25.73
CA ALA A 11 38.14 -14.99 25.34
C ALA A 11 37.43 -15.45 24.07
N ILE A 12 36.10 -15.55 24.10
CA ILE A 12 35.27 -15.66 22.91
C ILE A 12 34.36 -14.44 22.91
N VAL A 13 34.76 -13.44 22.12
CA VAL A 13 33.88 -12.38 21.62
C VAL A 13 33.04 -13.04 20.53
N ALA A 14 31.77 -13.30 20.81
CA ALA A 14 30.79 -13.67 19.80
C ALA A 14 29.93 -12.45 19.49
N VAL A 15 30.24 -11.82 18.36
CA VAL A 15 29.42 -10.83 17.68
C VAL A 15 28.09 -11.49 17.30
N LEU A 16 27.01 -11.16 18.00
CA LEU A 16 25.64 -11.33 17.49
C LEU A 16 25.37 -10.06 16.69
N GLY A 17 25.54 -10.00 15.36
CA GLY A 17 24.92 -10.91 14.40
C GLY A 17 23.57 -10.32 14.01
N LEU A 18 23.60 -9.20 13.28
CA LEU A 18 22.44 -8.63 12.57
C LEU A 18 21.94 -9.68 11.58
N GLY A 19 20.96 -10.47 12.00
CA GLY A 19 20.22 -11.40 11.16
C GLY A 19 19.12 -10.66 10.41
N LEU A 20 19.48 -9.93 9.37
CA LEU A 20 18.56 -9.64 8.26
C LEU A 20 18.58 -10.88 7.36
N LEU A 21 17.58 -11.74 7.45
CA LEU A 21 17.19 -12.77 6.46
C LEU A 21 16.08 -13.64 7.05
N SER A 22 14.83 -13.23 6.89
CA SER A 22 13.68 -14.14 6.89
C SER A 22 12.72 -13.71 5.80
N GLY A 23 13.01 -14.18 4.59
CA GLY A 23 12.01 -14.29 3.54
C GLY A 23 11.16 -15.54 3.77
N CYS A 24 9.85 -15.33 3.65
CA CYS A 24 8.82 -16.26 3.18
C CYS A 24 8.40 -17.44 4.07
N GLY A 25 7.13 -17.39 4.48
CA GLY A 25 6.21 -18.52 4.32
C GLY A 25 5.94 -19.36 5.57
N ASP A 26 4.69 -19.26 6.02
CA ASP A 26 3.95 -20.15 6.92
C ASP A 26 4.35 -20.20 8.41
N ASP A 27 3.33 -19.87 9.22
CA ASP A 27 3.07 -20.27 10.60
C ASP A 27 3.69 -19.46 11.77
N GLU A 28 2.76 -18.78 12.46
CA GLU A 28 2.75 -18.42 13.88
C GLU A 28 4.04 -17.83 14.50
N GLY A 29 4.14 -16.50 14.45
CA GLY A 29 4.67 -15.74 15.58
C GLY A 29 5.74 -14.69 15.26
N SER A 30 5.44 -13.46 15.68
CA SER A 30 6.38 -12.39 16.04
C SER A 30 7.09 -11.60 14.93
N ALA A 31 6.29 -10.90 14.11
CA ALA A 31 6.64 -9.59 13.53
C ALA A 31 5.34 -8.81 13.23
N GLN A 32 4.71 -8.28 14.28
CA GLN A 32 3.30 -7.87 14.34
C GLN A 32 2.89 -6.63 13.50
N GLY A 33 3.56 -6.32 12.39
CA GLY A 33 3.19 -5.17 11.55
C GLY A 33 3.65 -5.22 10.11
N THR A 34 4.73 -5.96 9.79
CA THR A 34 5.20 -6.04 8.40
C THR A 34 4.67 -7.29 7.67
N GLY A 35 4.39 -8.38 8.40
CA GLY A 35 3.94 -9.64 7.80
C GLY A 35 2.56 -9.54 7.16
N ASP A 36 1.57 -9.09 7.93
CA ASP A 36 0.18 -8.94 7.48
C ASP A 36 0.10 -7.88 6.37
N TYR A 37 0.71 -6.71 6.59
CA TYR A 37 0.83 -5.65 5.58
C TYR A 37 1.39 -6.13 4.23
N CYS A 38 2.50 -6.87 4.22
CA CYS A 38 3.10 -7.34 2.97
C CYS A 38 2.23 -8.39 2.26
N ALA A 39 1.54 -9.25 3.02
CA ALA A 39 0.63 -10.25 2.47
C ALA A 39 -0.60 -9.58 1.83
N ASP A 40 -1.18 -8.61 2.52
CA ASP A 40 -2.33 -7.86 2.04
C ASP A 40 -1.96 -6.97 0.86
N LEU A 41 -0.78 -6.35 0.88
CA LEU A 41 -0.28 -5.55 -0.24
C LEU A 41 -0.11 -6.39 -1.51
N ASP A 42 0.42 -7.61 -1.38
CA ASP A 42 0.56 -8.56 -2.50
C ASP A 42 -0.81 -9.01 -3.05
N ALA A 43 -1.78 -9.26 -2.17
CA ALA A 43 -3.14 -9.59 -2.56
C ALA A 43 -3.80 -8.44 -3.34
N VAL A 44 -3.71 -7.21 -2.82
CA VAL A 44 -4.24 -6.01 -3.47
C VAL A 44 -3.55 -5.78 -4.83
N GLN A 45 -2.23 -5.95 -4.90
CA GLN A 45 -1.50 -5.84 -6.17
C GLN A 45 -2.00 -6.84 -7.21
N LYS A 46 -2.21 -8.10 -6.81
CA LYS A 46 -2.73 -9.15 -7.71
C LYS A 46 -4.12 -8.82 -8.21
N ASP A 47 -4.99 -8.35 -7.33
CA ASP A 47 -6.35 -7.92 -7.69
C ASP A 47 -6.30 -6.78 -8.71
N LEU A 48 -5.52 -5.73 -8.46
CA LEU A 48 -5.37 -4.60 -9.38
C LEU A 48 -4.75 -5.02 -10.72
N SER A 49 -3.75 -5.90 -10.70
CA SER A 49 -3.12 -6.43 -11.91
C SER A 49 -4.11 -7.27 -12.73
N SER A 50 -4.99 -8.03 -12.07
CA SER A 50 -6.06 -8.78 -12.74
C SER A 50 -7.17 -7.87 -13.27
N ALA A 51 -7.44 -6.76 -12.58
CA ALA A 51 -8.46 -5.78 -12.95
C ALA A 51 -8.03 -4.80 -14.06
N SER A 52 -6.73 -4.75 -14.42
CA SER A 52 -6.18 -3.88 -15.48
C SER A 52 -6.80 -4.10 -16.89
N GLY A 53 -7.73 -5.04 -17.04
CA GLY A 53 -8.63 -5.20 -18.18
C GLY A 53 -9.87 -4.28 -18.21
N GLY A 54 -10.02 -3.34 -17.26
CA GLY A 54 -11.13 -2.37 -17.22
C GLY A 54 -12.02 -2.45 -15.96
N GLU A 55 -11.60 -3.21 -14.94
CA GLU A 55 -12.41 -3.56 -13.76
C GLU A 55 -12.03 -2.76 -12.51
N LEU A 56 -11.48 -1.55 -12.65
CA LEU A 56 -11.37 -0.60 -11.53
C LEU A 56 -12.75 -0.07 -11.05
N GLY A 57 -13.85 -0.70 -11.52
CA GLY A 57 -15.22 -0.21 -11.40
C GLY A 57 -15.71 -0.12 -9.96
N ASP A 58 -15.03 -0.78 -9.03
CA ASP A 58 -15.31 -0.67 -7.60
C ASP A 58 -14.29 0.24 -6.89
N LEU A 59 -14.40 1.55 -7.14
CA LEU A 59 -13.59 2.55 -6.44
C LEU A 59 -13.78 2.53 -4.92
N GLU A 60 -14.97 2.11 -4.44
CA GLU A 60 -15.25 1.98 -3.01
C GLU A 60 -14.56 0.75 -2.41
N GLY A 61 -14.56 -0.38 -3.11
CA GLY A 61 -13.79 -1.56 -2.72
C GLY A 61 -12.28 -1.32 -2.74
N ILE A 62 -11.77 -0.55 -3.71
CA ILE A 62 -10.37 -0.11 -3.70
C ILE A 62 -10.08 0.77 -2.48
N LEU A 63 -10.97 1.71 -2.16
CA LEU A 63 -10.81 2.58 -0.99
C LEU A 63 -10.75 1.76 0.31
N GLY A 64 -11.59 0.74 0.46
CA GLY A 64 -11.56 -0.16 1.63
C GLY A 64 -10.26 -0.98 1.73
N LYS A 65 -9.70 -1.42 0.59
CA LYS A 65 -8.38 -2.07 0.56
C LYS A 65 -7.26 -1.12 0.94
N LEU A 66 -7.30 0.13 0.47
CA LEU A 66 -6.34 1.17 0.85
C LEU A 66 -6.45 1.56 2.32
N GLU A 67 -7.65 1.58 2.89
CA GLU A 67 -7.87 1.79 4.33
C GLU A 67 -7.21 0.68 5.16
N THR A 68 -7.39 -0.58 4.76
CA THR A 68 -6.75 -1.73 5.42
C THR A 68 -5.22 -1.62 5.36
N LEU A 69 -4.66 -1.35 4.18
CA LEU A 69 -3.20 -1.20 4.03
C LEU A 69 -2.64 -0.01 4.81
N LYS A 70 -3.41 1.08 4.93
CA LYS A 70 -3.05 2.22 5.75
C LYS A 70 -3.02 1.85 7.24
N ASP A 71 -4.01 1.11 7.73
CA ASP A 71 -4.09 0.72 9.14
C ASP A 71 -3.00 -0.29 9.53
N GLU A 72 -2.59 -1.14 8.59
CA GLU A 72 -1.52 -2.13 8.79
C GLU A 72 -0.12 -1.58 8.49
N ALA A 73 -0.03 -0.40 7.87
CA ALA A 73 1.22 0.17 7.40
C ALA A 73 2.27 0.28 8.52
N PRO A 74 3.53 -0.15 8.28
CA PRO A 74 4.62 0.11 9.19
C PRO A 74 4.78 1.61 9.46
N GLN A 75 5.13 1.97 10.71
CA GLN A 75 5.29 3.39 11.11
C GLN A 75 6.21 4.21 10.20
N ALA A 76 7.16 3.56 9.51
CA ALA A 76 8.06 4.22 8.58
C ALA A 76 7.37 4.83 7.34
N ILE A 77 6.19 4.32 6.97
CA ILE A 77 5.41 4.74 5.78
C ILE A 77 3.92 4.99 6.11
N ALA A 78 3.54 5.05 7.38
CA ALA A 78 2.15 5.24 7.79
C ALA A 78 1.58 6.59 7.29
N ASP A 79 2.38 7.65 7.34
CA ASP A 79 1.99 8.98 6.84
C ASP A 79 1.84 8.99 5.29
N ASP A 80 2.66 8.19 4.59
CA ASP A 80 2.57 8.03 3.14
C ASP A 80 1.28 7.30 2.75
N TRP A 81 0.92 6.25 3.48
CA TRP A 81 -0.34 5.54 3.29
C TRP A 81 -1.56 6.41 3.62
N ASP A 82 -1.50 7.24 4.67
CA ASP A 82 -2.57 8.20 4.96
C ASP A 82 -2.74 9.22 3.84
N THR A 83 -1.63 9.70 3.27
CA THR A 83 -1.64 10.61 2.11
C THR A 83 -2.29 9.95 0.90
N LEU A 84 -1.92 8.69 0.60
CA LEU A 84 -2.49 7.94 -0.51
C LEU A 84 -3.99 7.68 -0.30
N TYR A 85 -4.38 7.20 0.88
CA TYR A 85 -5.77 6.95 1.25
C TYR A 85 -6.61 8.22 1.11
N THR A 86 -6.16 9.35 1.67
CA THR A 86 -6.88 10.63 1.64
C THR A 86 -7.07 11.13 0.19
N ALA A 87 -6.10 10.91 -0.68
CA ALA A 87 -6.24 11.23 -2.09
C ALA A 87 -7.36 10.41 -2.75
N TYR A 88 -7.38 9.09 -2.53
CA TYR A 88 -8.45 8.23 -3.05
C TYR A 88 -9.82 8.55 -2.44
N GLU A 89 -9.89 8.80 -1.13
CA GLU A 89 -11.12 9.21 -0.45
C GLU A 89 -11.67 10.50 -1.09
N THR A 90 -10.80 11.47 -1.38
CA THR A 90 -11.17 12.73 -2.05
C THR A 90 -11.71 12.48 -3.46
N ILE A 91 -11.13 11.53 -4.21
CA ILE A 91 -11.62 11.16 -5.54
C ILE A 91 -13.04 10.57 -5.44
N VAL A 92 -13.25 9.57 -4.58
CA VAL A 92 -14.56 8.94 -4.40
C VAL A 92 -15.60 9.96 -3.95
N LYS A 93 -15.24 10.85 -3.01
CA LYS A 93 -16.11 11.95 -2.58
C LYS A 93 -16.43 12.90 -3.72
N THR A 94 -15.47 13.25 -4.57
CA THR A 94 -15.69 14.13 -5.72
C THR A 94 -16.71 13.54 -6.70
N TYR A 95 -16.65 12.24 -6.96
CA TYR A 95 -17.68 11.55 -7.77
C TYR A 95 -19.05 11.61 -7.12
N ARG A 96 -19.17 11.30 -5.81
CA ARG A 96 -20.45 11.35 -5.10
C ARG A 96 -21.05 12.77 -5.06
N ASP A 97 -20.23 13.77 -4.79
CA ASP A 97 -20.65 15.18 -4.75
C ASP A 97 -21.11 15.67 -6.14
N ALA A 98 -20.58 15.07 -7.21
CA ALA A 98 -20.99 15.31 -8.59
C ALA A 98 -22.22 14.48 -9.03
N GLY A 99 -22.80 13.68 -8.14
CA GLY A 99 -24.03 12.93 -8.37
C GLY A 99 -23.83 11.55 -9.01
N PHE A 100 -22.61 11.03 -9.08
CA PHE A 100 -22.34 9.68 -9.57
C PHE A 100 -22.68 8.65 -8.50
N SER A 101 -23.47 7.64 -8.87
CA SER A 101 -23.59 6.41 -8.11
C SER A 101 -22.37 5.51 -8.30
N ALA A 102 -22.27 4.44 -7.50
CA ALA A 102 -21.26 3.40 -7.69
C ALA A 102 -21.35 2.77 -9.10
N ASP A 103 -22.57 2.49 -9.56
CA ASP A 103 -22.82 1.93 -10.89
C ASP A 103 -22.37 2.88 -12.02
N ASP A 104 -22.56 4.19 -11.82
CA ASP A 104 -22.14 5.23 -12.78
C ASP A 104 -20.61 5.31 -12.89
N MET A 105 -19.90 5.18 -11.77
CA MET A 105 -18.43 5.19 -11.75
C MET A 105 -17.85 4.02 -12.55
N ALA A 106 -18.43 2.82 -12.42
CA ALA A 106 -18.04 1.65 -13.21
C ALA A 106 -18.34 1.84 -14.71
N ALA A 107 -19.49 2.44 -15.05
CA ALA A 107 -19.86 2.72 -16.44
C ALA A 107 -18.89 3.71 -17.12
N VAL A 108 -18.51 4.80 -16.43
CA VAL A 108 -17.56 5.81 -16.94
C VAL A 108 -16.21 5.20 -17.31
N GLN A 109 -15.69 4.29 -16.49
CA GLN A 109 -14.42 3.64 -16.76
C GLN A 109 -14.47 2.74 -18.00
N ASN A 110 -15.63 2.16 -18.29
CA ASN A 110 -15.89 1.40 -19.51
C ASN A 110 -16.15 2.30 -20.74
N GLY A 111 -15.91 3.62 -20.61
CA GLY A 111 -16.14 4.61 -21.67
C GLY A 111 -17.61 4.91 -21.92
N GLN A 112 -18.51 4.51 -21.01
CA GLN A 112 -19.94 4.77 -21.11
C GLN A 112 -20.26 6.04 -20.33
N VAL A 113 -21.06 6.94 -20.92
CA VAL A 113 -21.56 8.12 -20.21
C VAL A 113 -22.86 7.72 -19.51
N PRO A 114 -22.94 7.74 -18.17
CA PRO A 114 -24.15 7.34 -17.46
C PRO A 114 -25.30 8.32 -17.68
N ASP A 115 -26.53 7.82 -17.71
CA ASP A 115 -27.72 8.64 -17.90
C ASP A 115 -27.91 9.59 -16.73
N GLY A 116 -28.17 10.87 -17.02
CA GLY A 116 -28.39 11.89 -15.99
C GLY A 116 -27.12 12.50 -15.39
N VAL A 117 -25.93 12.06 -15.82
CA VAL A 117 -24.67 12.71 -15.49
C VAL A 117 -24.42 13.91 -16.39
N ASP A 118 -24.18 15.07 -15.76
CA ASP A 118 -23.85 16.30 -16.47
C ASP A 118 -22.40 16.28 -17.00
N GLN A 119 -22.21 16.71 -18.26
CA GLN A 119 -20.89 16.75 -18.88
C GLN A 119 -19.94 17.74 -18.19
N GLN A 120 -20.44 18.84 -17.63
CA GLN A 120 -19.60 19.76 -16.86
C GLN A 120 -19.21 19.14 -15.51
N ALA A 121 -20.08 18.33 -14.90
CA ALA A 121 -19.75 17.56 -13.71
C ALA A 121 -18.62 16.55 -13.98
N LEU A 122 -18.66 15.82 -15.11
CA LEU A 122 -17.56 14.94 -15.55
C LEU A 122 -16.24 15.72 -15.73
N LEU A 123 -16.30 16.88 -16.39
CA LEU A 123 -15.13 17.74 -16.59
C LEU A 123 -14.58 18.28 -15.26
N ALA A 124 -15.44 18.66 -14.33
CA ALA A 124 -15.03 19.12 -13.00
C ALA A 124 -14.35 18.00 -12.21
N VAL A 125 -14.91 16.79 -12.21
CA VAL A 125 -14.33 15.62 -11.55
C VAL A 125 -12.98 15.27 -12.15
N SER A 126 -12.89 15.16 -13.49
CA SER A 126 -11.61 14.87 -14.16
C SER A 126 -10.53 15.93 -13.89
N SER A 127 -10.90 17.22 -13.87
CA SER A 127 -9.97 18.29 -13.50
C SER A 127 -9.47 18.14 -12.06
N LYS A 128 -10.36 17.80 -11.13
CA LYS A 128 -10.01 17.62 -9.72
C LYS A 128 -9.09 16.43 -9.51
N ILE A 129 -9.36 15.30 -10.17
CA ILE A 129 -8.49 14.12 -10.14
C ILE A 129 -7.11 14.46 -10.70
N ALA A 130 -7.06 15.21 -11.81
CA ALA A 130 -5.80 15.64 -12.40
C ALA A 130 -5.01 16.61 -11.50
N GLU A 131 -5.68 17.42 -10.67
CA GLU A 131 -5.03 18.24 -9.64
C GLU A 131 -4.45 17.40 -8.52
N ILE A 132 -5.21 16.41 -8.01
CA ILE A 132 -4.76 15.48 -6.97
C ILE A 132 -3.50 14.74 -7.44
N GLY A 133 -3.50 14.21 -8.67
CA GLY A 133 -2.34 13.50 -9.24
C GLY A 133 -1.09 14.38 -9.44
N LYS A 134 -1.23 15.71 -9.41
CA LYS A 134 -0.12 16.67 -9.48
C LYS A 134 0.43 17.07 -8.12
N ASP A 135 -0.20 16.62 -7.03
CA ASP A 135 0.28 16.92 -5.68
C ASP A 135 1.65 16.26 -5.45
N PRO A 136 2.72 17.05 -5.21
CA PRO A 136 4.05 16.50 -4.98
C PRO A 136 4.13 15.63 -3.72
N ALA A 137 3.30 15.89 -2.71
CA ALA A 137 3.26 15.05 -1.49
C ALA A 137 2.72 13.66 -1.82
N LEU A 138 1.64 13.58 -2.60
CA LEU A 138 1.10 12.30 -3.07
C LEU A 138 2.12 11.53 -3.92
N GLN A 139 2.82 12.21 -4.82
CA GLN A 139 3.83 11.58 -5.66
C GLN A 139 5.01 11.03 -4.83
N SER A 140 5.45 11.76 -3.79
CA SER A 140 6.47 11.28 -2.86
C SER A 140 5.97 10.05 -2.11
N ALA A 141 4.77 10.15 -1.50
CA ALA A 141 4.18 9.06 -0.74
C ALA A 141 4.08 7.77 -1.57
N VAL A 142 3.61 7.85 -2.81
CA VAL A 142 3.56 6.70 -3.74
C VAL A 142 4.96 6.13 -3.97
N SER A 143 5.97 6.97 -4.21
CA SER A 143 7.36 6.53 -4.42
C SER A 143 7.93 5.84 -3.17
N ASP A 144 7.65 6.37 -1.98
CA ASP A 144 8.14 5.85 -0.71
C ASP A 144 7.47 4.51 -0.36
N ILE A 145 6.16 4.38 -0.60
CA ILE A 145 5.43 3.10 -0.52
C ILE A 145 6.00 2.07 -1.49
N GLN A 146 6.22 2.43 -2.76
CA GLN A 146 6.81 1.53 -3.76
C GLN A 146 8.21 1.07 -3.37
N LYS A 147 9.02 1.99 -2.85
CA LYS A 147 10.38 1.68 -2.37
C LYS A 147 10.32 0.73 -1.18
N HIS A 148 9.48 1.00 -0.19
CA HIS A 148 9.32 0.13 0.98
C HIS A 148 8.77 -1.24 0.60
N ALA A 149 7.77 -1.32 -0.29
CA ALA A 149 7.24 -2.58 -0.79
C ALA A 149 8.35 -3.43 -1.45
N LYS A 150 9.24 -2.80 -2.20
CA LYS A 150 10.38 -3.50 -2.80
C LYS A 150 11.44 -3.92 -1.78
N ASP A 151 11.81 -3.01 -0.89
CA ASP A 151 12.93 -3.21 0.04
C ASP A 151 12.56 -4.17 1.19
N GLU A 152 11.33 -4.10 1.71
CA GLU A 152 10.88 -4.86 2.88
C GLU A 152 9.96 -6.04 2.53
N CYS A 153 9.08 -5.90 1.51
CA CYS A 153 8.16 -6.96 1.10
C CYS A 153 8.66 -7.77 -0.11
N GLY A 154 9.69 -7.29 -0.82
CA GLY A 154 10.13 -7.91 -2.09
C GLY A 154 9.12 -7.76 -3.24
N LEU A 155 8.15 -6.87 -3.11
CA LEU A 155 7.09 -6.64 -4.10
C LEU A 155 7.47 -5.50 -5.05
N THR A 156 7.19 -5.65 -6.34
CA THR A 156 7.32 -4.57 -7.32
C THR A 156 5.93 -4.12 -7.72
N LEU A 157 5.47 -3.02 -7.14
CA LEU A 157 4.20 -2.38 -7.49
C LEU A 157 4.33 -1.67 -8.85
N GLN A 158 3.27 -1.68 -9.64
CA GLN A 158 3.21 -1.01 -10.95
C GLN A 158 2.36 0.26 -10.90
#